data_AF-A0A0D2M9E2-F1
#
_entry.id   AF-A0A0D2M9E2-F1
#
_cell.length_a   1.000
_cell.length_b   1.000
_cell.length_c   1.000
_cell.angle_alpha   90.00
_cell.angle_beta   90.00
_cell.angle_gamma   90.00
#
_symmetry.space_group_name_H-M   'P 1'
#
loop_
_entity.id
_entity.type
_entity.pdbx_description
1 polymer ?
#
loop_
_entity_poly.entity_id
_entity_poly.type
_entity_poly.pdbx_seq_one_letter_code
_entity_poly.pdbx_strand_id
1 'polypeptide(L)'
;MDRGTNAVAVLRNSVVPLRLGYVAVVNRSQADINSRRSMAEARRAEAAWFDHHTEYLEVAGQCGVGTLARRINTILGTHIRALLPALRRQIAEALEARGAELAGYGNELDLGSDSARSAALLQLLCAYADRYNALLEGRCEDMSLSELHGGARIRWGACMRGTYKRGPM
;
A
#
# COMPACT_ATOMS: atom_id res chain seq x y z
N MET A 1 -36.76 -25.14 -8.84
CA MET A 1 -36.45 -26.30 -7.97
C MET A 1 -37.31 -27.44 -8.44
N ASP A 2 -36.76 -28.65 -8.50
CA ASP A 2 -37.56 -29.85 -8.73
C ASP A 2 -38.54 -30.06 -7.57
N ARG A 3 -39.74 -30.55 -7.89
CA ARG A 3 -40.76 -30.81 -6.87
C ARG A 3 -40.25 -31.86 -5.89
N GLY A 4 -40.03 -31.46 -4.63
CA GLY A 4 -39.61 -32.34 -3.54
C GLY A 4 -38.19 -32.11 -3.02
N THR A 5 -37.41 -31.19 -3.62
CA THR A 5 -36.04 -30.87 -3.15
C THR A 5 -35.99 -29.50 -2.50
N ASN A 6 -35.40 -29.42 -1.30
CA ASN A 6 -35.23 -28.17 -0.57
C ASN A 6 -33.76 -27.81 -0.33
N ALA A 7 -33.48 -26.52 -0.24
CA ALA A 7 -32.12 -26.00 -0.03
C ALA A 7 -31.83 -25.67 1.45
N VAL A 8 -32.72 -26.06 2.37
CA VAL A 8 -32.63 -25.68 3.79
C VAL A 8 -31.33 -26.16 4.42
N ALA A 9 -30.88 -27.38 4.12
CA ALA A 9 -29.62 -27.93 4.62
C ALA A 9 -28.38 -27.12 4.15
N VAL A 10 -28.44 -26.56 2.94
CA VAL A 10 -27.39 -25.68 2.40
C VAL A 10 -27.44 -24.32 3.11
N LEU A 11 -28.62 -23.75 3.29
CA LEU A 11 -28.80 -22.47 3.99
C LEU A 11 -28.37 -22.54 5.47
N ARG A 12 -28.53 -23.70 6.11
CA ARG A 12 -28.00 -23.98 7.46
C ARG A 12 -26.49 -24.19 7.50
N ASN A 13 -25.79 -24.04 6.37
CA ASN A 13 -24.34 -24.22 6.27
C ASN A 13 -23.88 -25.66 6.64
N SER A 14 -24.78 -26.65 6.57
CA SER A 14 -24.52 -28.02 7.04
C SER A 14 -23.90 -28.92 5.95
N VAL A 15 -24.12 -28.61 4.67
CA VAL A 15 -23.59 -29.39 3.54
C VAL A 15 -22.18 -28.95 3.17
N VAL A 16 -22.00 -27.65 2.93
CA VAL A 16 -20.69 -27.03 2.64
C VAL A 16 -20.54 -25.80 3.53
N PRO A 17 -19.64 -25.80 4.52
CA PRO A 17 -19.54 -24.68 5.44
C PRO A 17 -18.76 -23.50 4.83
N LEU A 18 -19.43 -22.36 4.68
CA LEU A 18 -18.84 -21.07 4.31
C LEU A 18 -18.68 -20.15 5.52
N ARG A 19 -17.60 -19.35 5.53
CA ARG A 19 -17.34 -18.36 6.61
C ARG A 19 -18.40 -17.26 6.70
N LEU A 20 -18.98 -16.86 5.56
CA LEU A 20 -20.00 -15.81 5.49
C LEU A 20 -21.42 -16.38 5.41
N GLY A 21 -21.58 -17.70 5.34
CA GLY A 21 -22.86 -18.39 5.18
C GLY A 21 -23.53 -18.17 3.81
N TYR A 22 -24.79 -18.59 3.73
CA TYR A 22 -25.62 -18.46 2.53
C TYR A 22 -26.78 -17.49 2.74
N VAL A 23 -27.32 -16.99 1.63
CA VAL A 23 -28.53 -16.16 1.60
C VAL A 23 -29.39 -16.64 0.44
N ALA A 24 -30.65 -16.96 0.70
CA ALA A 24 -31.59 -17.38 -0.33
C ALA A 24 -32.24 -16.18 -1.00
N VAL A 25 -32.35 -16.20 -2.33
CA VAL A 25 -33.00 -15.14 -3.11
C VAL A 25 -33.86 -15.78 -4.21
N VAL A 26 -35.04 -15.21 -4.45
CA VAL A 26 -35.89 -15.58 -5.58
C VAL A 26 -35.94 -14.43 -6.56
N ASN A 27 -35.44 -14.68 -7.77
CA ASN A 27 -35.37 -13.69 -8.84
C ASN A 27 -36.53 -13.86 -9.85
N ARG A 28 -36.64 -12.88 -10.75
CA ARG A 28 -37.58 -12.93 -11.89
C ARG A 28 -37.30 -14.13 -12.79
N SER A 29 -38.35 -14.83 -13.20
CA SER A 29 -38.26 -15.88 -14.22
C SER A 29 -38.10 -15.29 -15.62
N GLN A 30 -37.76 -16.12 -16.61
CA GLN A 30 -37.67 -15.67 -18.01
C GLN A 30 -39.00 -15.10 -18.53
N ALA A 31 -40.14 -15.65 -18.07
CA ALA A 31 -41.45 -15.12 -18.41
C ALA A 31 -41.69 -13.74 -17.78
N ASP A 32 -41.30 -13.53 -16.52
CA ASP A 32 -41.42 -12.22 -15.83
C ASP A 32 -40.55 -11.13 -16.49
N ILE A 33 -39.41 -11.53 -17.09
CA ILE A 33 -38.55 -10.62 -17.85
C ILE A 33 -39.23 -10.20 -19.15
N ASN A 34 -39.80 -11.17 -19.88
CA ASN A 34 -40.52 -10.90 -21.13
C ASN A 34 -41.76 -10.03 -20.89
N SER A 35 -42.46 -10.22 -19.77
CA SER A 35 -43.61 -9.39 -19.36
C SER A 35 -43.24 -8.05 -18.73
N ARG A 36 -41.93 -7.73 -18.63
CA ARG A 36 -41.39 -6.50 -18.03
C ARG A 36 -41.90 -6.23 -16.61
N ARG A 37 -42.02 -7.28 -15.80
CA ARG A 37 -42.46 -7.16 -14.41
C ARG A 37 -41.56 -6.20 -13.62
N SER A 38 -42.20 -5.32 -12.84
CA SER A 38 -41.49 -4.30 -12.06
C SER A 38 -40.66 -4.91 -10.93
N MET A 39 -39.56 -4.26 -10.57
CA MET A 39 -38.70 -4.74 -9.46
C MET A 39 -39.40 -4.66 -8.10
N ALA A 40 -40.36 -3.74 -7.93
CA ALA A 40 -41.15 -3.63 -6.71
C ALA A 40 -42.09 -4.84 -6.57
N GLU A 41 -42.77 -5.25 -7.65
CA GLU A 41 -43.59 -6.45 -7.66
C GLU A 41 -42.77 -7.72 -7.48
N ALA A 42 -41.59 -7.81 -8.09
CA ALA A 42 -40.70 -8.96 -7.93
C ALA A 42 -40.29 -9.15 -6.46
N ARG A 43 -39.98 -8.06 -5.74
CA ARG A 43 -39.66 -8.11 -4.30
C ARG A 43 -40.86 -8.53 -3.44
N ARG A 44 -42.08 -8.07 -3.77
CA ARG A 44 -43.30 -8.51 -3.06
C ARG A 44 -43.60 -9.99 -3.32
N ALA A 45 -43.40 -10.43 -4.56
CA ALA A 45 -43.57 -11.83 -4.93
C ALA A 45 -42.55 -12.74 -4.25
N GLU A 46 -41.30 -12.28 -4.11
CA GLU A 46 -40.27 -12.97 -3.34
C GLU A 46 -40.72 -13.14 -1.87
N ALA A 47 -41.15 -12.06 -1.22
CA ALA A 47 -41.62 -12.12 0.17
C ALA A 47 -42.80 -13.10 0.32
N ALA A 48 -43.80 -12.99 -0.56
CA ALA A 48 -44.91 -13.93 -0.57
C ALA A 48 -44.46 -15.38 -0.80
N TRP A 49 -43.50 -15.62 -1.69
CA TRP A 49 -43.00 -16.98 -1.96
C TRP A 49 -42.37 -17.60 -0.72
N PHE A 50 -41.55 -16.84 0.01
CA PHE A 50 -40.93 -17.32 1.25
C PHE A 50 -41.96 -17.54 2.37
N ASP A 51 -43.00 -16.71 2.46
CA ASP A 51 -44.09 -16.89 3.44
C ASP A 51 -44.91 -18.16 3.17
N HIS A 52 -45.10 -18.54 1.90
CA HIS A 52 -45.85 -19.74 1.53
C HIS A 52 -45.07 -21.04 1.75
N HIS A 53 -43.73 -21.01 1.80
CA HIS A 53 -42.91 -22.20 1.99
C HIS A 53 -42.48 -22.34 3.45
N THR A 54 -43.23 -23.14 4.21
CA THR A 54 -43.00 -23.37 5.65
C THR A 54 -41.60 -23.89 5.98
N GLU A 55 -40.97 -24.63 5.06
CA GLU A 55 -39.62 -25.17 5.20
C GLU A 55 -38.54 -24.09 5.35
N TYR A 56 -38.78 -22.88 4.83
CA TYR A 56 -37.84 -21.77 4.90
C TYR A 56 -38.13 -20.80 6.06
N LEU A 57 -39.20 -21.02 6.84
CA LEU A 57 -39.56 -20.14 7.97
C LEU A 57 -38.48 -20.08 9.04
N GLU A 58 -37.85 -21.22 9.35
CA GLU A 58 -36.76 -21.28 10.32
C GLU A 58 -35.52 -20.49 9.90
N VAL A 59 -35.32 -20.32 8.57
CA VAL A 59 -34.20 -19.57 7.99
C VAL A 59 -34.65 -18.23 7.39
N ALA A 60 -35.85 -17.75 7.71
CA ALA A 60 -36.43 -16.52 7.13
C ALA A 60 -35.53 -15.30 7.32
N GLY A 61 -34.80 -15.24 8.45
CA GLY A 61 -33.82 -14.17 8.73
C GLY A 61 -32.61 -14.14 7.77
N GLN A 62 -32.43 -15.17 6.95
CA GLN A 62 -31.35 -15.30 5.95
C GLN A 62 -31.90 -15.34 4.52
N CYS A 63 -33.20 -15.10 4.34
CA CYS A 63 -33.88 -15.10 3.05
C CYS A 63 -34.19 -13.67 2.58
N GLY A 64 -34.24 -13.52 1.26
CA GLY A 64 -34.69 -12.32 0.56
C GLY A 64 -33.59 -11.33 0.18
N VAL A 65 -33.88 -10.56 -0.86
CA VAL A 65 -32.97 -9.53 -1.40
C VAL A 65 -32.68 -8.43 -0.37
N GLY A 66 -33.65 -8.07 0.48
CA GLY A 66 -33.46 -7.03 1.51
C GLY A 66 -32.43 -7.43 2.58
N THR A 67 -32.45 -8.70 2.98
CA THR A 67 -31.48 -9.27 3.90
C THR A 67 -30.10 -9.36 3.26
N LEU A 68 -30.04 -9.81 2.00
CA LEU A 68 -28.80 -9.83 1.23
C LEU A 68 -28.12 -8.45 1.19
N ALA A 69 -28.88 -7.42 0.83
CA ALA A 69 -28.35 -6.05 0.72
C ALA A 69 -27.79 -5.54 2.05
N ARG A 70 -28.51 -5.76 3.17
CA ARG A 70 -28.02 -5.40 4.51
C ARG A 70 -26.74 -6.14 4.89
N ARG A 71 -26.67 -7.45 4.59
CA ARG A 71 -25.52 -8.29 4.91
C ARG A 71 -24.29 -7.87 4.12
N ILE A 72 -24.44 -7.61 2.82
CA ILE A 72 -23.36 -7.10 1.96
C ILE A 72 -22.85 -5.75 2.48
N ASN A 73 -23.75 -4.80 2.79
CA ASN A 73 -23.35 -3.49 3.32
C ASN A 73 -22.57 -3.61 4.64
N THR A 74 -22.99 -4.52 5.52
CA THR A 74 -22.31 -4.75 6.80
C THR A 74 -20.92 -5.36 6.60
N ILE A 75 -20.82 -6.37 5.72
CA ILE A 75 -19.54 -7.03 5.40
C ILE A 75 -18.57 -6.02 4.77
N LEU A 76 -19.04 -5.27 3.77
CA LEU A 76 -18.24 -4.26 3.10
C LEU A 76 -17.77 -3.16 4.06
N GLY A 77 -18.68 -2.63 4.89
CA GLY A 77 -18.35 -1.59 5.85
C GLY A 77 -17.35 -2.08 6.91
N THR A 78 -17.43 -3.34 7.33
CA THR A 78 -16.46 -3.94 8.26
C THR A 78 -15.10 -4.13 7.58
N HIS A 79 -15.11 -4.59 6.33
CA HIS A 79 -13.89 -4.81 5.55
C HIS A 79 -13.13 -3.50 5.28
N ILE A 80 -13.84 -2.44 4.86
CA ILE A 80 -13.24 -1.11 4.66
C ILE A 80 -12.59 -0.63 5.96
N ARG A 81 -13.29 -0.73 7.10
CA ARG A 81 -12.75 -0.34 8.41
C ARG A 81 -11.49 -1.13 8.80
N ALA A 82 -11.43 -2.41 8.47
CA ALA A 82 -10.26 -3.24 8.74
C ALA A 82 -9.06 -2.87 7.86
N LEU A 83 -9.29 -2.43 6.62
CA LEU A 83 -8.22 -2.06 5.68
C LEU A 83 -7.67 -0.65 5.90
N LEU A 84 -8.48 0.28 6.45
CA LEU A 84 -8.09 1.69 6.62
C LEU A 84 -6.81 1.89 7.46
N PRO A 85 -6.59 1.23 8.60
CA PRO A 85 -5.36 1.37 9.38
C PRO A 85 -4.12 0.91 8.60
N ALA A 86 -4.24 -0.20 7.86
CA ALA A 86 -3.14 -0.73 7.05
C ALA A 86 -2.76 0.24 5.93
N LEU A 87 -3.75 0.79 5.22
CA LEU A 87 -3.54 1.79 4.18
C LEU A 87 -2.91 3.07 4.75
N ARG A 88 -3.40 3.56 5.90
CA ARG A 88 -2.82 4.73 6.57
C ARG A 88 -1.35 4.52 6.90
N ARG A 89 -0.99 3.34 7.41
CA ARG A 89 0.42 2.99 7.69
C ARG A 89 1.26 2.99 6.41
N GLN A 90 0.78 2.35 5.35
CA GLN A 90 1.51 2.31 4.08
C GLN A 90 1.73 3.71 3.49
N ILE A 91 0.74 4.60 3.61
CA ILE A 91 0.88 6.00 3.17
C ILE A 91 1.91 6.73 4.03
N ALA A 92 1.89 6.54 5.36
CA ALA A 92 2.86 7.17 6.25
C ALA A 92 4.29 6.68 5.96
N GLU A 93 4.49 5.37 5.79
CA GLU A 93 5.78 4.78 5.41
C GLU A 93 6.27 5.33 4.05
N ALA A 94 5.38 5.43 3.06
CA ALA A 94 5.71 6.00 1.77
C ALA A 94 6.07 7.50 1.86
N LEU A 95 5.39 8.26 2.72
CA LEU A 95 5.64 9.67 2.94
C LEU A 95 7.00 9.88 3.61
N GLU A 96 7.33 9.09 4.64
CA GLU A 96 8.65 9.14 5.30
C GLU A 96 9.77 8.76 4.33
N ALA A 97 9.61 7.70 3.54
CA ALA A 97 10.60 7.29 2.55
C ALA A 97 10.85 8.40 1.50
N ARG A 98 9.78 9.01 0.98
CA ARG A 98 9.90 10.13 0.03
C ARG A 98 10.44 11.39 0.70
N GLY A 99 10.10 11.64 1.95
CA GLY A 99 10.66 12.74 2.75
C GLY A 99 12.16 12.60 2.96
N ALA A 100 12.64 11.39 3.22
CA ALA A 100 14.07 11.09 3.32
C ALA A 100 14.79 11.26 1.98
N GLU A 101 14.18 10.82 0.87
CA GLU A 101 14.72 11.09 -0.48
C GLU A 101 14.77 12.60 -0.79
N LEU A 102 13.71 13.34 -0.47
CA LEU A 102 13.65 14.80 -0.61
C LEU A 102 14.74 15.50 0.21
N ALA A 103 14.95 15.09 1.46
CA ALA A 103 16.03 15.62 2.29
C ALA A 103 17.42 15.34 1.68
N GLY A 104 17.59 14.19 1.00
CA GLY A 104 18.80 13.85 0.26
C GLY A 104 19.06 14.75 -0.96
N TYR A 105 18.01 15.27 -1.61
CA TYR A 105 18.16 16.23 -2.71
C TYR A 105 18.52 17.65 -2.24
N GLY A 106 18.30 17.96 -0.96
CA GLY A 106 18.60 19.26 -0.37
C GLY A 106 17.52 20.31 -0.63
N ASN A 107 17.80 21.56 -0.24
CA ASN A 107 16.85 22.66 -0.41
C ASN A 107 16.75 23.10 -1.87
N GLU A 108 15.54 23.51 -2.27
CA GLU A 108 15.33 24.17 -3.55
C GLU A 108 16.24 25.40 -3.65
N LEU A 109 17.12 25.39 -4.65
CA LEU A 109 17.93 26.55 -4.98
C LEU A 109 17.00 27.54 -5.70
N ASP A 110 16.80 28.72 -5.12
CA ASP A 110 16.10 29.80 -5.79
C ASP A 110 16.98 30.31 -6.95
N LEU A 111 16.73 29.79 -8.16
CA LEU A 111 17.43 30.20 -9.38
C LEU A 111 16.71 31.37 -10.08
N GLY A 112 15.71 31.98 -9.44
CA GLY A 112 14.90 33.05 -10.03
C GLY A 112 15.68 34.34 -10.28
N SER A 113 16.61 34.70 -9.38
CA SER A 113 17.46 35.90 -9.50
C SER A 113 18.91 35.56 -9.81
N ASP A 114 19.57 36.39 -10.62
CA ASP A 114 20.99 36.21 -10.98
C ASP A 114 21.92 36.30 -9.75
N SER A 115 21.51 37.08 -8.74
CA SER A 115 22.19 37.17 -7.45
C SER A 115 22.08 35.86 -6.64
N ALA A 116 20.91 35.21 -6.65
CA ALA A 116 20.72 33.95 -5.93
C ALA A 116 21.48 32.78 -6.59
N ARG A 117 21.59 32.78 -7.93
CA ARG A 117 22.43 31.80 -8.67
C ARG A 117 23.91 31.94 -8.35
N SER A 118 24.42 33.17 -8.35
CA SER A 118 25.83 33.43 -8.02
C SER A 118 26.15 33.09 -6.56
N ALA A 119 25.23 33.37 -5.63
CA ALA A 119 25.34 32.95 -4.24
C ALA A 119 25.36 31.41 -4.09
N ALA A 120 24.47 30.70 -4.77
CA ALA A 120 24.43 29.23 -4.76
C ALA A 120 25.73 28.61 -5.33
N LEU A 121 26.26 29.17 -6.42
CA LEU A 121 27.52 28.73 -7.01
C LEU A 121 28.71 28.91 -6.05
N LEU A 122 28.77 30.05 -5.35
CA LEU A 122 29.80 30.31 -4.35
C LEU A 122 29.69 29.33 -3.17
N GLN A 123 28.48 29.06 -2.68
CA GLN A 123 28.26 28.07 -1.62
C GLN A 123 28.75 26.67 -2.05
N LEU A 124 28.47 26.27 -3.30
CA LEU A 124 28.95 24.99 -3.83
C LEU A 124 30.49 24.93 -3.92
N LEU A 125 31.12 26.00 -4.38
CA LEU A 125 32.59 26.10 -4.48
C LEU A 125 33.26 26.06 -3.10
N CYS A 126 32.72 26.81 -2.13
CA CYS A 126 33.23 26.79 -0.75
C CYS A 126 33.06 25.39 -0.12
N ALA A 127 31.87 24.78 -0.25
CA ALA A 127 31.62 23.44 0.27
C ALA A 127 32.54 22.39 -0.37
N TYR A 128 32.85 22.52 -1.66
CA TYR A 128 33.82 21.65 -2.33
C TYR A 128 35.23 21.85 -1.78
N ALA A 129 35.69 23.10 -1.63
CA ALA A 129 37.02 23.41 -1.11
C ALA A 129 37.19 22.89 0.32
N ASP A 130 36.18 23.05 1.17
CA ASP A 130 36.17 22.55 2.54
C ASP A 130 36.22 21.02 2.58
N ARG A 131 35.41 20.35 1.75
CA ARG A 131 35.41 18.88 1.67
C ARG A 131 36.73 18.34 1.12
N TYR A 132 37.35 19.03 0.17
CA TYR A 132 38.66 18.69 -0.36
C TYR A 132 39.77 18.85 0.70
N ASN A 133 39.75 19.93 1.47
CA ASN A 133 40.67 20.10 2.61
C ASN A 133 40.46 19.02 3.67
N ALA A 134 39.21 18.68 4.00
CA ALA A 134 38.91 17.57 4.92
C ALA A 134 39.45 16.21 4.40
N LEU A 135 39.40 15.97 3.09
CA LEU A 135 40.00 14.78 2.47
C LEU A 135 41.53 14.76 2.57
N LEU A 136 42.19 15.91 2.37
CA LEU A 136 43.64 16.03 2.56
C LEU A 136 44.04 15.81 4.02
N GLU A 137 43.24 16.29 4.96
CA GLU A 137 43.49 16.16 6.40
C GLU A 137 43.03 14.81 6.98
N GLY A 138 42.32 13.98 6.20
CA GLY A 138 41.85 12.66 6.61
C GLY A 138 40.63 12.67 7.53
N ARG A 139 39.86 13.77 7.56
CA ARG A 139 38.60 13.92 8.32
C ARG A 139 37.34 13.58 7.50
N CYS A 140 37.49 12.89 6.37
CA CYS A 140 36.37 12.55 5.50
C CYS A 140 35.55 11.39 6.08
N GLU A 141 34.23 11.52 6.12
CA GLU A 141 33.31 10.50 6.68
C GLU A 141 33.13 9.30 5.74
N ASP A 142 33.21 9.50 4.42
CA ASP A 142 33.11 8.45 3.40
C ASP A 142 34.49 7.92 2.97
N MET A 143 35.22 7.26 3.88
CA MET A 143 36.46 6.56 3.52
C MET A 143 36.26 5.06 3.45
N SER A 144 36.59 4.45 2.31
CA SER A 144 36.61 2.99 2.21
C SER A 144 37.81 2.43 2.98
N LEU A 145 37.59 1.34 3.71
CA LEU A 145 38.61 0.69 4.55
C LEU A 145 39.65 -0.09 3.73
N SER A 146 39.42 -0.29 2.43
CA SER A 146 40.27 -1.11 1.56
C SER A 146 41.47 -0.37 0.98
N GLU A 147 41.42 0.96 0.88
CA GLU A 147 42.52 1.76 0.32
C GLU A 147 42.83 2.98 1.18
N LEU A 148 44.10 3.41 1.19
CA LEU A 148 44.43 4.74 1.68
C LEU A 148 43.84 5.78 0.71
N HIS A 149 43.38 6.92 1.26
CA HIS A 149 42.85 8.06 0.51
C HIS A 149 43.56 9.37 0.88
N GLY A 150 43.39 10.39 0.03
CA GLY A 150 43.76 11.79 0.32
C GLY A 150 45.21 12.00 0.78
N GLY A 151 45.39 12.81 1.82
CA GLY A 151 46.72 13.16 2.34
C GLY A 151 47.49 11.98 2.95
N ALA A 152 46.79 10.94 3.43
CA ALA A 152 47.44 9.74 3.96
C ALA A 152 48.19 8.96 2.87
N ARG A 153 47.62 8.84 1.65
CA ARG A 153 48.35 8.26 0.49
C ARG A 153 49.55 9.11 0.09
N ILE A 154 49.38 10.43 0.04
CA ILE A 154 50.43 11.35 -0.40
C ILE A 154 51.63 11.24 0.55
N ARG A 155 51.35 11.24 1.86
CA ARG A 155 52.38 11.05 2.89
C ARG A 155 53.03 9.67 2.82
N TRP A 156 52.26 8.61 2.60
CA TRP A 156 52.79 7.24 2.43
C TRP A 156 53.74 7.16 1.23
N GLY A 157 53.32 7.66 0.06
CA GLY A 157 54.14 7.66 -1.16
C GLY A 157 55.38 8.56 -1.06
N ALA A 158 55.33 9.64 -0.27
CA ALA A 158 56.50 10.46 0.03
C ALA A 158 57.49 9.74 0.96
N CYS A 159 57.01 9.03 1.98
CA CYS A 159 57.83 8.26 2.92
C CYS A 159 58.56 7.08 2.23
N MET A 160 57.87 6.38 1.32
CA MET A 160 58.47 5.30 0.51
C MET A 160 59.57 5.81 -0.44
N ARG A 161 59.43 7.03 -0.99
CA ARG A 161 60.48 7.65 -1.83
C ARG A 161 61.66 8.21 -1.03
N GLY A 162 61.42 8.67 0.20
CA GLY A 162 62.46 9.15 1.12
C GLY A 162 63.34 8.02 1.68
N THR A 163 62.76 6.84 1.89
CA THR A 163 63.50 5.64 2.35
C THR A 163 64.35 5.01 1.23
N TYR A 164 63.96 5.15 -0.05
CA TYR A 164 64.77 4.68 -1.17
C TYR A 164 66.02 5.55 -1.47
N LYS A 165 66.05 6.81 -1.01
CA LYS A 165 67.21 7.72 -1.16
C LYS A 165 68.22 7.66 -0.01
N ARG A 166 67.95 6.91 1.06
CA ARG A 166 68.92 6.57 2.11
C ARG A 166 69.31 5.10 1.99
N GLY A 167 69.94 4.73 0.87
CA GLY A 167 70.77 3.53 0.82
C GLY A 167 72.04 3.76 1.67
N PRO A 168 72.56 2.74 2.38
CA PRO A 168 73.80 2.87 3.13
C PRO A 168 74.96 3.18 2.18
N MET A 169 75.93 3.93 2.71
CA MET A 169 77.25 4.22 2.10
C MET A 169 77.90 2.98 1.48
#